data_AF-A0A5J4SS80-F1
#
_entry.id   AF-A0A5J4SS80-F1
#
_cell.length_a   1.000
_cell.length_b   1.000
_cell.length_c   1.000
_cell.angle_alpha   90.00
_cell.angle_beta   90.00
_cell.angle_gamma   90.00
#
_symmetry.space_group_name_H-M   'P 1'
#
loop_
_entity.id
_entity.type
_entity.pdbx_description
1 polymer ?
#
loop_
_entity_poly.entity_id
_entity_poly.type
_entity_poly.pdbx_seq_one_letter_code
_entity_poly.pdbx_strand_id
1 'polypeptide(L)' 'MKVLKIGKDMKALETKKTKCIACGCEFEYEPSDKKYINDRNELISYVYCPNETCKKMIYV' A
#
# COMPACT_ATOMS: atom_id res chain seq x y z
N MET A 1 14.65 -34.71 -0.14
CA MET A 1 14.11 -33.65 -1.03
C MET A 1 12.59 -33.66 -0.92
N LYS A 2 11.97 -32.69 -0.24
CA LYS A 2 10.51 -32.58 -0.16
C LYS A 2 10.05 -31.61 -1.24
N VAL A 3 9.37 -32.14 -2.25
CA VAL A 3 8.71 -31.37 -3.31
C VAL A 3 7.38 -30.87 -2.74
N LEU A 4 7.20 -29.55 -2.64
CA LEU A 4 5.94 -28.91 -2.28
C LEU A 4 5.15 -28.66 -3.58
N LYS A 5 4.06 -29.41 -3.80
CA LYS A 5 3.08 -29.15 -4.86
C LYS A 5 1.81 -28.52 -4.26
N ILE A 6 1.51 -27.31 -4.77
CA ILE A 6 0.20 -26.77 -5.18
C ILE A 6 -0.87 -26.51 -4.10
N GLY A 7 -1.20 -25.22 -3.95
CA GLY A 7 -2.55 -24.69 -3.72
C GLY A 7 -2.69 -23.38 -4.52
N LYS A 8 -3.44 -23.36 -5.63
CA LYS A 8 -4.83 -22.87 -5.72
C LYS A 8 -4.99 -21.45 -5.17
N ASP A 9 -5.18 -20.50 -6.10
CA ASP A 9 -5.72 -19.16 -5.88
C ASP A 9 -5.02 -18.32 -4.80
N MET A 10 -3.71 -18.13 -4.92
CA MET A 10 -3.12 -16.89 -4.42
C MET A 10 -3.69 -15.79 -5.31
N LYS A 11 -4.78 -15.14 -4.87
CA LYS A 11 -5.12 -13.79 -5.37
C LYS A 11 -3.80 -13.08 -5.51
N ALA A 12 -3.41 -12.72 -6.73
CA ALA A 12 -2.35 -11.76 -6.93
C ALA A 12 -2.85 -10.51 -6.21
N LEU A 13 -2.50 -10.39 -4.94
CA LEU A 13 -2.85 -9.27 -4.10
C LEU A 13 -2.13 -8.14 -4.79
N GLU A 14 -2.88 -7.34 -5.56
CA GLU A 14 -2.35 -6.26 -6.39
C GLU A 14 -1.79 -5.19 -5.46
N THR A 15 -0.62 -5.46 -4.90
CA THR A 15 0.13 -4.53 -4.08
C THR A 15 0.65 -3.44 -4.98
N LYS A 16 0.45 -2.19 -4.56
CA LYS A 16 0.96 -1.03 -5.26
C LYS A 16 2.22 -0.56 -4.59
N LYS A 17 3.22 -0.21 -5.39
CA LYS A 17 4.45 0.43 -4.93
C LYS A 17 4.23 1.94 -4.85
N THR A 18 4.61 2.54 -3.74
CA THR A 18 4.69 4.00 -3.62
C THR A 18 5.96 4.40 -2.88
N LYS A 19 6.30 5.67 -3.01
CA LYS A 19 7.45 6.28 -2.37
C LYS A 19 6.97 7.37 -1.43
N CYS A 20 7.39 7.30 -0.18
CA CYS A 20 7.18 8.40 0.74
C CYS A 20 8.12 9.55 0.37
N ILE A 21 7.58 10.69 -0.07
CA ILE A 21 8.38 11.89 -0.39
C ILE A 21 9.08 12.44 0.86
N ALA A 22 8.48 12.27 2.04
CA ALA A 22 9.01 12.84 3.28
C ALA A 22 10.24 12.11 3.82
N CYS A 23 10.27 10.77 3.79
CA CYS A 23 11.41 9.97 4.26
C CYS A 23 12.20 9.29 3.14
N GLY A 24 11.75 9.38 1.89
CA GLY A 24 12.38 8.75 0.74
C GLY A 24 12.22 7.23 0.66
N CYS A 25 11.53 6.60 1.61
CA CYS A 25 11.34 5.15 1.64
C CYS A 25 10.33 4.70 0.59
N GLU A 26 10.68 3.65 -0.14
CA GLU A 26 9.78 2.94 -1.06
C GLU A 26 9.14 1.77 -0.32
N PHE A 27 7.82 1.65 -0.43
CA PHE A 27 7.08 0.58 0.21
C PHE A 27 5.92 0.11 -0.65
N GLU A 28 5.50 -1.12 -0.40
CA GLU A 28 4.35 -1.74 -1.02
C GLU A 28 3.15 -1.64 -0.06
N TYR A 29 1.98 -1.35 -0.61
CA TYR A 29 0.74 -1.28 0.16
C TYR A 29 -0.38 -2.00 -0.60
N GLU A 30 -1.34 -2.54 0.14
CA GLU A 30 -2.51 -3.17 -0.47
C GLU A 30 -3.58 -2.13 -0.77
N PRO A 31 -4.44 -2.33 -1.78
CA PRO A 31 -5.61 -1.48 -1.99
C PRO A 31 -6.51 -1.42 -0.75
N SER A 32 -6.48 -2.44 0.11
CA SER A 32 -7.16 -2.47 1.43
C SER A 32 -6.59 -1.46 2.43
N ASP A 33 -5.30 -1.09 2.32
CA ASP A 33 -4.66 -0.08 3.17
C ASP A 33 -5.00 1.35 2.74
N LYS A 34 -5.53 1.53 1.51
CA LYS A 34 -5.96 2.85 1.03
C LYS A 34 -7.07 3.38 1.90
N LYS A 35 -6.85 4.56 2.44
CA LYS A 35 -7.87 5.39 3.05
C LYS A 35 -8.33 6.44 2.06
N TYR A 36 -9.51 6.96 2.28
CA TYR A 36 -10.13 7.93 1.40
C TYR A 36 -10.51 9.16 2.19
N ILE A 37 -10.25 10.33 1.63
CA ILE A 37 -10.74 11.61 2.13
C ILE A 37 -11.56 12.26 1.02
N ASN A 38 -12.72 12.79 1.37
CA ASN A 38 -13.55 13.53 0.43
C ASN A 38 -13.19 15.01 0.53
N ASP A 39 -12.46 15.53 -0.46
CA ASP A 39 -12.15 16.95 -0.57
C ASP A 39 -12.96 17.55 -1.71
N ARG A 40 -13.87 18.48 -1.40
CA ARG A 40 -14.67 19.21 -2.41
C ARG A 40 -15.34 18.32 -3.48
N ASN A 41 -15.87 17.17 -3.05
CA ASN A 41 -16.52 16.17 -3.92
C ASN A 41 -15.55 15.35 -4.81
N GLU A 42 -14.24 15.44 -4.55
CA GLU A 42 -13.22 14.54 -5.07
C GLU A 42 -12.81 13.52 -3.98
N LEU A 43 -12.89 12.23 -4.34
CA LEU A 43 -12.48 11.15 -3.46
C LEU A 43 -10.98 10.91 -3.61
N ILE A 44 -10.19 11.50 -2.72
CA ILE A 44 -8.73 11.38 -2.73
C ILE A 44 -8.33 10.15 -1.93
N SER A 45 -7.55 9.26 -2.55
CA SER A 45 -7.00 8.09 -1.88
C SER A 45 -5.63 8.43 -1.27
N TYR A 46 -5.36 7.92 -0.06
CA TYR A 46 -4.08 8.10 0.61
C TYR A 46 -3.70 6.87 1.45
N VAL A 47 -2.42 6.71 1.70
CA VAL A 47 -1.85 5.68 2.57
C VAL A 47 -0.88 6.32 3.56
N TYR A 48 -0.68 5.67 4.70
CA TYR A 48 0.31 6.12 5.67
C TYR A 48 1.66 5.49 5.36
N CYS A 49 2.72 6.28 5.50
CA CYS A 49 4.06 5.73 5.47
C CYS A 49 4.24 4.72 6.62
N PRO A 50 4.67 3.48 6.34
CA PRO A 50 4.88 2.47 7.37
C PRO A 50 6.09 2.79 8.27
N ASN A 51 6.94 3.74 7.87
CA ASN A 51 8.06 4.18 8.69
C ASN A 51 7.52 4.93 9.93
N GLU A 52 7.72 4.36 11.11
CA GLU A 52 7.21 4.87 12.39
C GLU A 52 7.69 6.29 12.73
N THR A 53 8.87 6.67 12.22
CA THR A 53 9.44 8.01 12.39
C THR A 53 8.81 9.04 11.47
N CYS A 54 8.25 8.61 10.34
CA CYS A 54 7.66 9.48 9.34
C CYS A 54 6.15 9.65 9.54
N LYS A 55 5.41 8.52 9.57
CA LYS A 55 3.93 8.43 9.67
C LYS A 55 3.16 9.46 8.83
N LYS A 56 3.77 9.95 7.74
CA LYS A 56 3.15 10.94 6.86
C LYS A 56 2.09 10.29 5.98
N MET A 57 1.04 11.05 5.71
CA MET A 57 0.03 10.74 4.70
C MET A 57 0.63 10.92 3.30
N ILE A 58 0.41 9.94 2.44
CA ILE A 58 0.91 9.90 1.07
C ILE A 58 -0.29 9.66 0.16
N TYR A 59 -0.57 10.63 -0.71
CA TYR A 59 -1.68 10.55 -1.66
C TYR A 59 -1.31 9.62 -2.83
N VAL A 60 -2.25 8.78 -3.26
CA VAL A 60 -2.06 7.68 -4.23
C VAL A 60 -3.27 7.44 -5.13
#